data_AF-A0A4Q5V3B8-F1
#
_entry.id   AF-A0A4Q5V3B8-F1
#
_cell.length_a   1.000
_cell.length_b   1.000
_cell.length_c   1.000
_cell.angle_alpha   90.00
_cell.angle_beta   90.00
_cell.angle_gamma   90.00
#
_symmetry.space_group_name_H-M   'P 1'
#
loop_
_entity.id
_entity.type
_entity.pdbx_description
1 polymer ?
#
loop_
_entity_poly.entity_id
_entity_poly.type
_entity_poly.pdbx_seq_one_letter_code
_entity_poly.pdbx_strand_id
1 'polypeptide(L)' 'MNICLFPGTFDPVTLGHTDIIDRALPLFDKLVI' A
#
# COMPACT_ATOMS: atom_id res chain seq x y z
N MET A 1 4.09 2.18 -16.76
CA MET A 1 4.29 2.70 -15.40
C MET A 1 2.97 2.56 -14.66
N ASN A 2 2.86 1.50 -13.86
CA ASN A 2 1.65 1.14 -13.15
C ASN A 2 1.71 1.74 -11.74
N ILE A 3 0.71 2.56 -11.41
CA ILE A 3 0.61 3.26 -10.14
C ILE A 3 -0.58 2.71 -9.37
N CYS A 4 -0.35 2.27 -8.14
CA CYS A 4 -1.39 1.82 -7.23
C CYS A 4 -1.71 2.92 -6.20
N LEU A 5 -3.00 3.07 -5.87
CA LEU A 5 -3.49 3.92 -4.80
C LEU A 5 -4.07 3.02 -3.71
N PHE A 6 -3.60 3.18 -2.46
CA PHE A 6 -4.07 2.46 -1.29
C PHE A 6 -4.67 3.46 -0.28
N PRO A 7 -5.91 3.95 -0.51
CA PRO A 7 -6.47 5.01 0.30
C PRO A 7 -7.03 4.47 1.62
N GLY A 8 -6.86 5.26 2.69
CA GLY A 8 -7.45 4.96 4.00
C GLY A 8 -7.14 6.06 5.00
N THR A 9 -7.93 6.13 6.07
CA THR A 9 -7.65 7.06 7.19
C THR A 9 -6.37 6.66 7.93
N PHE A 10 -6.06 5.35 7.97
CA PHE A 10 -4.87 4.79 8.60
C PHE A 10 -4.61 5.31 10.03
N ASP A 11 -5.67 5.49 10.81
CA ASP A 11 -5.63 5.98 12.18
C ASP A 11 -6.03 4.83 13.14
N PRO A 12 -5.09 3.96 13.57
CA PRO A 12 -3.67 3.91 13.21
C PRO A 12 -3.34 2.96 12.04
N VAL A 13 -2.13 3.10 11.49
CA VAL A 13 -1.52 2.05 10.65
C VAL A 13 -1.33 0.78 11.50
N THR A 14 -1.63 -0.38 10.93
CA THR A 14 -1.58 -1.67 11.63
C THR A 14 -0.66 -2.62 10.87
N LEU A 15 -0.29 -3.73 11.50
CA LEU A 15 0.51 -4.77 10.84
C LEU A 15 -0.16 -5.35 9.59
N GLY A 16 -1.50 -5.34 9.54
CA GLY A 16 -2.26 -5.73 8.35
C GLY A 16 -2.13 -4.74 7.20
N HIS A 17 -2.08 -3.43 7.49
CA HIS A 17 -1.83 -2.41 6.46
C HIS A 17 -0.45 -2.59 5.85
N THR A 18 0.58 -2.85 6.66
CA THR A 18 1.94 -3.13 6.17
C THR A 18 2.04 -4.42 5.37
N ASP A 19 1.33 -5.50 5.76
CA ASP A 19 1.30 -6.74 4.96
C ASP A 19 0.77 -6.50 3.54
N ILE A 20 -0.30 -5.70 3.41
CA ILE A 20 -0.86 -5.34 2.09
C ILE A 20 0.13 -4.49 1.29
N ILE A 21 0.81 -3.54 1.92
CA ILE A 21 1.85 -2.72 1.28
C ILE A 21 2.98 -3.61 0.75
N ASP A 22 3.52 -4.51 1.58
CA ASP A 22 4.64 -5.39 1.22
C ASP A 22 4.29 -6.30 0.03
N ARG A 23 3.04 -6.78 -0.01
CA ARG A 23 2.53 -7.59 -1.12
C ARG A 23 2.28 -6.78 -2.40
N ALA A 24 2.04 -5.48 -2.28
CA ALA A 24 1.81 -4.58 -3.42
C ALA A 24 3.13 -4.09 -4.05
N LEU A 25 4.22 -3.97 -3.28
CA LEU A 25 5.52 -3.48 -3.76
C LEU A 25 6.05 -4.18 -5.03
N PRO A 26 6.00 -5.52 -5.18
CA PRO A 26 6.49 -6.18 -6.40
C PRO A 26 5.51 -6.12 -7.59
N LEU A 27 4.28 -5.61 -7.40
CA LEU A 27 3.22 -5.62 -8.40
C LEU A 27 3.11 -4.30 -9.17
N PHE A 28 3.65 -3.21 -8.62
CA PHE A 28 3.49 -1.86 -9.16
C PHE A 28 4.80 -1.08 -9.13
N ASP A 29 4.97 -0.18 -10.10
CA ASP A 29 6.16 0.68 -10.16
C ASP A 29 6.12 1.77 -9.09
N LYS A 30 4.92 2.14 -8.60
CA LYS A 30 4.70 3.15 -7.56
C LYS A 30 3.44 2.85 -6.76
N LEU A 31 3.53 3.00 -5.44
CA LEU A 31 2.40 2.93 -4.51
C LEU A 31 2.20 4.31 -3.87
N VAL A 32 0.95 4.78 -3.85
CA VAL A 32 0.51 5.98 -3.11
C VAL A 32 -0.43 5.52 -2.02
N ILE A 33 -0.13 5.85 -0.76
CA ILE A 33 -0.88 5.44 0.44
C ILE A 33 -1.70 6.63 0.90
#